data_AF-A0A3D8QPT3-F1
#
_entry.id   AF-A0A3D8QPT3-F1
#
_cell.length_a   1.000
_cell.length_b   1.000
_cell.length_c   1.000
_cell.angle_alpha   90.00
_cell.angle_beta   90.00
_cell.angle_gamma   90.00
#
_symmetry.space_group_name_H-M   'P 1'
#
loop_
_entity.id
_entity.type
_entity.pdbx_description
1 polymer ?
#
loop_
_entity_poly.entity_id
_entity_poly.type
_entity_poly.pdbx_seq_one_letter_code
_entity_poly.pdbx_strand_id
1 'polypeptide(L)'
;MKAGSFIVAAAVTGLANAMTPPGVFPVNTENMTVFFDTSVLATNGVNIPKDNTKIAPTLALDRMLTGRTFAVVMIDPDTPATGVGGNGTNSLIHWFQDGFTSSSSSVTVAGKTVVPLVNVANTTAIQAYLQPQSGPANGQTHRYTQFLIDTTNVTTFNVDPSLKNATKTRSGFDMAKFVTEANVQVLSANWFNVTAT
;
A
#
# COMPACT_ATOMS: atom_id res chain seq x y z
N MET A 1 -53.14 -31.43 -6.64
CA MET A 1 -52.49 -30.11 -6.71
C MET A 1 -51.00 -30.34 -6.43
N LYS A 2 -50.11 -30.10 -7.41
CA LYS A 2 -48.66 -30.26 -7.23
C LYS A 2 -48.07 -28.93 -6.78
N ALA A 3 -47.65 -28.84 -5.52
CA ALA A 3 -46.91 -27.69 -5.02
C ALA A 3 -45.43 -27.86 -5.39
N GLY A 4 -44.94 -27.00 -6.28
CA GLY A 4 -43.52 -26.92 -6.63
C GLY A 4 -42.73 -26.31 -5.48
N SER A 5 -41.67 -26.99 -5.04
CA SER A 5 -40.70 -26.43 -4.10
C SER A 5 -39.79 -25.45 -4.80
N PHE A 6 -39.74 -24.21 -4.33
CA PHE A 6 -38.72 -23.24 -4.71
C PHE A 6 -37.57 -23.35 -3.71
N ILE A 7 -36.40 -23.81 -4.16
CA ILE A 7 -35.16 -23.68 -3.40
C ILE A 7 -34.61 -22.28 -3.70
N VAL A 8 -34.69 -21.38 -2.73
CA VAL A 8 -33.96 -20.12 -2.75
C VAL A 8 -32.51 -20.40 -2.35
N ALA A 9 -31.59 -20.42 -3.31
CA ALA A 9 -30.17 -20.44 -3.03
C ALA A 9 -29.73 -19.05 -2.55
N ALA A 10 -29.44 -18.91 -1.26
CA ALA A 10 -28.78 -17.72 -0.72
C ALA A 10 -27.31 -17.74 -1.15
N ALA A 11 -26.93 -16.85 -2.07
CA ALA A 11 -25.54 -16.61 -2.39
C ALA A 11 -24.88 -15.86 -1.21
N VAL A 12 -24.01 -16.55 -0.47
CA VAL A 12 -23.10 -15.90 0.48
C VAL A 12 -22.03 -15.19 -0.34
N THR A 13 -22.21 -13.89 -0.57
CA THR A 13 -21.15 -13.03 -1.11
C THR A 13 -20.11 -12.86 -0.01
N GLY A 14 -19.05 -13.67 -0.03
CA GLY A 14 -17.88 -13.43 0.80
C GLY A 14 -17.32 -12.04 0.45
N LEU A 15 -17.35 -11.11 1.40
CA LEU A 15 -16.65 -9.84 1.27
C LEU A 15 -15.15 -10.17 1.22
N ALA A 16 -14.57 -10.19 0.03
CA ALA A 16 -13.13 -10.13 -0.08
C ALA A 16 -12.71 -8.81 0.58
N ASN A 17 -12.03 -8.87 1.72
CA ASN A 17 -11.46 -7.67 2.34
C ASN A 17 -10.38 -7.16 1.40
N ALA A 18 -10.65 -6.05 0.73
CA ALA A 18 -9.64 -5.39 -0.07
C ALA A 18 -8.47 -5.00 0.84
N MET A 19 -7.25 -5.23 0.35
CA MET A 19 -6.00 -4.85 1.01
C MET A 19 -5.66 -3.38 0.73
N THR A 20 -6.51 -2.72 -0.03
CA THR A 20 -6.61 -1.27 -0.19
C THR A 20 -7.82 -0.77 0.61
N PRO A 21 -7.73 0.37 1.30
CA PRO A 21 -8.86 0.86 2.09
C PRO A 21 -10.07 1.21 1.20
N PRO A 22 -11.29 1.19 1.75
CA PRO A 22 -12.49 1.54 1.01
C PRO A 22 -12.36 2.90 0.31
N GLY A 23 -12.75 2.95 -0.97
CA GLY A 23 -12.73 4.16 -1.76
C GLY A 23 -11.38 4.53 -2.37
N VAL A 24 -10.28 3.87 -2.00
CA VAL A 24 -8.95 4.12 -2.60
C VAL A 24 -8.72 3.23 -3.82
N PHE A 25 -8.18 3.81 -4.89
CA PHE A 25 -7.87 3.13 -6.14
C PHE A 25 -6.37 3.14 -6.48
N PRO A 26 -5.86 2.12 -7.18
CA PRO A 26 -6.57 0.92 -7.65
C PRO A 26 -6.92 -0.03 -6.49
N VAL A 27 -7.97 -0.84 -6.64
CA VAL A 27 -8.35 -1.85 -5.65
C VAL A 27 -7.46 -3.08 -5.79
N ASN A 28 -6.99 -3.63 -4.67
CA ASN A 28 -6.22 -4.88 -4.66
C ASN A 28 -6.68 -5.80 -3.51
N THR A 29 -6.68 -7.11 -3.74
CA THR A 29 -7.10 -8.14 -2.77
C THR A 29 -5.95 -8.99 -2.23
N GLU A 30 -4.76 -8.87 -2.81
CA GLU A 30 -3.56 -9.60 -2.42
C GLU A 30 -2.87 -8.87 -1.27
N ASN A 31 -2.60 -9.59 -0.18
CA ASN A 31 -2.10 -8.98 1.04
C ASN A 31 -0.57 -8.92 1.06
N MET A 32 -0.02 -7.73 1.25
CA MET A 32 1.36 -7.57 1.67
C MET A 32 1.42 -7.42 3.18
N THR A 33 2.28 -8.16 3.87
CA THR A 33 2.47 -7.95 5.32
C THR A 33 3.29 -6.68 5.54
N VAL A 34 2.83 -5.79 6.42
CA VAL A 34 3.51 -4.54 6.78
C VAL A 34 3.71 -4.50 8.29
N PHE A 35 4.90 -4.14 8.75
CA PHE A 35 5.21 -4.06 10.18
C PHE A 35 6.36 -3.08 10.47
N PHE A 36 6.28 -2.39 11.61
CA PHE A 36 7.33 -1.47 12.09
C PHE A 36 8.27 -2.15 13.10
N ASP A 37 7.76 -3.15 13.80
CA ASP A 37 8.48 -4.04 14.71
C ASP A 37 7.97 -5.47 14.51
N THR A 38 8.62 -6.48 15.10
CA THR A 38 8.22 -7.88 14.92
C THR A 38 7.02 -8.30 15.79
N SER A 39 6.48 -7.39 16.60
CA SER A 39 5.41 -7.67 17.57
C SER A 39 4.02 -7.27 17.09
N VAL A 40 3.90 -6.24 16.23
CA VAL A 40 2.61 -5.74 15.73
C VAL A 40 2.57 -5.66 14.21
N LEU A 41 1.51 -6.21 13.63
CA LEU A 41 1.19 -6.07 12.21
C LEU A 41 0.47 -4.74 11.95
N ALA A 42 1.03 -3.93 11.06
CA ALA A 42 0.43 -2.71 10.56
C ALA A 42 -0.41 -2.99 9.31
N THR A 43 -1.40 -3.88 9.47
CA THR A 43 -2.17 -4.42 8.34
C THR A 43 -3.65 -4.13 8.48
N ASN A 44 -4.36 -3.95 7.37
CA ASN A 44 -5.81 -3.85 7.28
C ASN A 44 -6.43 -2.75 8.15
N GLY A 45 -5.78 -1.58 8.19
CA GLY A 45 -6.30 -0.41 8.90
C GLY A 45 -6.07 -0.41 10.40
N VAL A 46 -5.20 -1.28 10.92
CA VAL A 46 -4.71 -1.16 12.29
C VAL A 46 -4.18 0.26 12.51
N ASN A 47 -4.59 0.89 13.61
CA ASN A 47 -4.07 2.18 13.99
C ASN A 47 -2.68 2.04 14.63
N ILE A 48 -1.68 2.66 14.02
CA ILE A 48 -0.30 2.64 14.48
C ILE A 48 0.00 3.99 15.16
N PRO A 49 0.54 3.98 16.39
CA PRO A 49 0.99 5.21 17.04
C PRO A 49 2.00 5.95 16.14
N LYS A 50 1.84 7.27 16.00
CA LYS A 50 2.71 8.10 15.16
C LYS A 50 4.19 7.89 15.46
N ASP A 51 4.55 7.80 16.75
CA ASP A 51 5.93 7.58 17.18
C ASP A 51 6.55 6.27 16.67
N ASN A 52 5.73 5.26 16.37
CA ASN A 52 6.18 3.99 15.82
C ASN A 52 6.42 4.07 14.30
N THR A 53 5.98 5.16 13.65
CA THR A 53 6.09 5.36 12.20
C THR A 53 7.27 6.28 11.81
N LYS A 54 8.23 6.51 12.71
CA LYS A 54 9.40 7.38 12.45
C LYS A 54 10.31 6.86 11.34
N ILE A 55 10.32 5.55 11.12
CA ILE A 55 11.10 4.87 10.09
C ILE A 55 10.16 4.14 9.13
N ALA A 56 10.61 3.89 7.90
CA ALA A 56 9.85 3.12 6.93
C ALA A 56 9.51 1.73 7.49
N PRO A 57 8.28 1.22 7.29
CA PRO A 57 7.94 -0.13 7.72
C PRO A 57 8.69 -1.16 6.88
N THR A 58 8.87 -2.35 7.44
CA THR A 58 9.25 -3.53 6.66
C THR A 58 8.04 -4.05 5.93
N LEU A 59 8.23 -4.37 4.65
CA LEU A 59 7.24 -5.00 3.78
C LEU A 59 7.62 -6.46 3.62
N ALA A 60 6.64 -7.36 3.58
CA ALA A 60 6.89 -8.78 3.41
C ALA A 60 5.78 -9.49 2.64
N LEU A 61 6.14 -10.58 1.98
CA LEU A 61 5.22 -11.46 1.26
C LEU A 61 5.08 -12.79 1.99
N ASP A 62 4.03 -13.54 1.69
CA ASP A 62 3.80 -14.87 2.30
C ASP A 62 4.73 -15.95 1.74
N ARG A 63 5.40 -15.64 0.63
CA ARG A 63 6.39 -16.50 -0.03
C ARG A 63 7.44 -15.68 -0.75
N MET A 64 8.59 -16.30 -0.99
CA MET A 64 9.63 -15.74 -1.85
C MET A 64 9.16 -15.75 -3.30
N LEU A 65 9.41 -14.64 -4.01
CA LEU A 65 9.16 -14.51 -5.45
C LEU A 65 10.50 -14.31 -6.17
N THR A 66 11.16 -15.42 -6.48
CA THR A 66 12.49 -15.41 -7.13
C THR A 66 12.47 -14.74 -8.50
N GLY A 67 13.51 -13.95 -8.78
CA GLY A 67 13.68 -13.29 -10.08
C GLY A 67 12.73 -12.13 -10.34
N ARG A 68 11.97 -11.69 -9.33
CA ARG A 68 11.10 -10.52 -9.40
C ARG A 68 11.75 -9.33 -8.71
N THR A 69 11.53 -8.14 -9.24
CA THR A 69 11.84 -6.88 -8.58
C THR A 69 10.56 -6.10 -8.32
N PHE A 70 10.59 -5.29 -7.27
CA PHE A 70 9.43 -4.53 -6.85
C PHE A 70 9.78 -3.08 -6.51
N ALA A 71 8.78 -2.23 -6.67
CA ALA A 71 8.73 -0.93 -6.04
C ALA A 71 7.56 -0.85 -5.06
N VAL A 72 7.71 -0.03 -4.03
CA VAL A 72 6.61 0.41 -3.18
C VAL A 72 6.28 1.86 -3.47
N VAL A 73 4.98 2.17 -3.54
CA VAL A 73 4.46 3.53 -3.43
C VAL A 73 3.55 3.58 -2.21
N MET A 74 3.90 4.43 -1.25
CA MET A 74 3.08 4.71 -0.07
C MET A 74 2.45 6.08 -0.21
N ILE A 75 1.13 6.13 -0.13
CA ILE A 75 0.36 7.37 -0.23
C ILE A 75 -0.49 7.61 1.02
N ASP A 76 -0.73 8.89 1.29
CA ASP A 76 -1.84 9.39 2.10
C ASP A 76 -2.92 9.92 1.14
N PRO A 77 -4.06 9.23 0.98
CA PRO A 77 -5.16 9.66 0.13
C PRO A 77 -6.04 10.71 0.84
N ASP A 78 -5.83 10.97 2.12
CA ASP A 78 -6.66 11.82 2.99
C ASP A 78 -6.08 13.24 3.09
N THR A 79 -5.66 13.83 1.96
CA THR A 79 -5.02 15.16 1.94
C THR A 79 -6.03 16.29 2.19
N PRO A 80 -5.59 17.52 2.50
CA PRO A 80 -6.51 18.66 2.64
C PRO A 80 -7.40 18.91 1.41
N ALA A 81 -6.95 18.50 0.22
CA ALA A 81 -7.71 18.68 -1.01
C ALA A 81 -8.81 17.61 -1.22
N THR A 82 -8.64 16.41 -0.64
CA THR A 82 -9.59 15.30 -0.77
C THR A 82 -10.40 15.04 0.50
N GLY A 83 -9.90 15.46 1.66
CA GLY A 83 -10.44 15.16 2.98
C GLY A 83 -10.26 13.69 3.37
N VAL A 84 -10.63 13.37 4.61
CA VAL A 84 -10.67 11.98 5.10
C VAL A 84 -11.68 11.18 4.27
N GLY A 85 -11.24 10.03 3.75
CA GLY A 85 -12.00 9.21 2.82
C GLY A 85 -11.65 9.42 1.34
N GLY A 86 -10.58 10.17 1.02
CA GLY A 86 -10.12 10.39 -0.36
C GLY A 86 -9.78 9.10 -1.12
N ASN A 87 -9.73 9.17 -2.45
CA ASN A 87 -9.70 7.98 -3.31
C ASN A 87 -8.32 7.65 -3.92
N GLY A 88 -7.26 8.34 -3.47
CA GLY A 88 -5.92 8.22 -4.05
C GLY A 88 -5.66 9.13 -5.25
N THR A 89 -6.67 9.87 -5.74
CA THR A 89 -6.45 11.04 -6.60
C THR A 89 -6.01 12.22 -5.73
N ASN A 90 -5.01 13.00 -6.17
CA ASN A 90 -4.47 14.12 -5.39
C ASN A 90 -3.96 13.72 -3.98
N SER A 91 -3.35 12.54 -3.90
CA SER A 91 -2.74 12.00 -2.70
C SER A 91 -1.36 12.61 -2.41
N LEU A 92 -0.90 12.42 -1.17
CA LEU A 92 0.46 12.77 -0.75
C LEU A 92 1.36 11.54 -0.75
N ILE A 93 2.52 11.59 -1.41
CA ILE A 93 3.48 10.48 -1.41
C ILE A 93 4.35 10.53 -0.15
N HIS A 94 4.23 9.48 0.66
CA HIS A 94 5.08 9.25 1.82
C HIS A 94 6.35 8.50 1.46
N TRP A 95 6.29 7.57 0.52
CA TRP A 95 7.45 6.76 0.14
C TRP A 95 7.33 6.28 -1.29
N PHE A 96 8.41 6.37 -2.05
CA PHE A 96 8.52 5.72 -3.35
C PHE A 96 9.93 5.14 -3.48
N GLN A 97 10.03 3.82 -3.35
CA GLN A 97 11.28 3.09 -3.39
C GLN A 97 11.18 1.93 -4.36
N ASP A 98 12.10 1.87 -5.30
CA ASP A 98 12.29 0.73 -6.22
C ASP A 98 13.48 -0.13 -5.78
N GLY A 99 13.72 -1.24 -6.45
CA GLY A 99 14.87 -2.11 -6.21
C GLY A 99 14.66 -3.13 -5.08
N PHE A 100 13.41 -3.35 -4.65
CA PHE A 100 13.11 -4.43 -3.73
C PHE A 100 13.18 -5.79 -4.42
N THR A 101 13.69 -6.78 -3.70
CA THR A 101 13.58 -8.21 -4.02
C THR A 101 13.14 -8.98 -2.77
N SER A 102 12.69 -10.22 -2.92
CA SER A 102 12.46 -11.09 -1.76
C SER A 102 13.78 -11.42 -1.06
N SER A 103 13.78 -11.36 0.27
CA SER A 103 14.86 -11.85 1.12
C SER A 103 15.07 -13.35 0.91
N SER A 104 16.32 -13.81 1.08
CA SER A 104 16.68 -15.23 1.11
C SER A 104 16.26 -15.94 2.40
N SER A 105 15.78 -15.19 3.39
CA SER A 105 15.38 -15.70 4.70
C SER A 105 14.02 -15.14 5.11
N SER A 106 13.21 -15.98 5.76
CA SER A 106 11.95 -15.57 6.37
C SER A 106 12.14 -15.09 7.81
N VAL A 107 11.15 -14.38 8.32
CA VAL A 107 11.03 -13.95 9.71
C VAL A 107 9.64 -14.29 10.23
N THR A 108 9.51 -14.46 11.54
CA THR A 108 8.20 -14.61 12.19
C THR A 108 7.80 -13.29 12.83
N VAL A 109 6.64 -12.76 12.45
CA VAL A 109 6.06 -11.51 12.94
C VAL A 109 4.64 -11.80 13.42
N ALA A 110 4.34 -11.47 14.68
CA ALA A 110 3.03 -11.75 15.29
C ALA A 110 2.52 -13.20 15.05
N GLY A 111 3.43 -14.19 15.11
CA GLY A 111 3.12 -15.61 14.88
C GLY A 111 2.97 -16.03 13.40
N LYS A 112 3.14 -15.11 12.45
CA LYS A 112 3.11 -15.38 11.00
C LYS A 112 4.53 -15.41 10.43
N THR A 113 4.88 -16.47 9.71
CA THR A 113 6.13 -16.52 8.95
C THR A 113 5.96 -15.82 7.61
N VAL A 114 6.82 -14.84 7.33
CA VAL A 114 6.79 -14.01 6.11
C VAL A 114 8.20 -13.84 5.53
N VAL A 115 8.28 -13.48 4.26
CA VAL A 115 9.52 -13.20 3.53
C VAL A 115 9.65 -11.70 3.33
N PRO A 116 10.54 -11.01 4.06
CA PRO A 116 10.76 -9.58 3.90
C PRO A 116 11.19 -9.21 2.49
N LEU A 117 10.80 -8.02 2.06
CA LEU A 117 11.36 -7.37 0.88
C LEU A 117 12.58 -6.55 1.30
N VAL A 118 13.65 -6.69 0.54
CA VAL A 118 14.96 -6.08 0.83
C VAL A 118 15.49 -5.33 -0.38
N ASN A 119 16.11 -4.17 -0.15
CA ASN A 119 16.79 -3.39 -1.17
C ASN A 119 18.30 -3.65 -1.10
N VAL A 120 18.71 -4.86 -1.47
CA VAL A 120 20.11 -5.32 -1.35
C VAL A 120 21.08 -4.55 -2.23
N ALA A 121 20.59 -4.01 -3.35
CA ALA A 121 21.38 -3.19 -4.27
C ALA A 121 21.59 -1.75 -3.78
N ASN A 122 20.97 -1.37 -2.65
CA ASN A 122 20.96 0.00 -2.13
C ASN A 122 20.49 1.03 -3.16
N THR A 123 19.47 0.67 -3.95
CA THR A 123 18.85 1.57 -4.92
C THR A 123 18.34 2.80 -4.19
N THR A 124 18.71 4.00 -4.66
CA THR A 124 18.23 5.25 -4.07
C THR A 124 16.71 5.37 -4.22
N ALA A 125 16.02 5.79 -3.16
CA ALA A 125 14.59 6.05 -3.22
C ALA A 125 14.27 7.14 -4.25
N ILE A 126 13.21 6.93 -5.03
CA ILE A 126 12.63 7.96 -5.90
C ILE A 126 12.06 9.10 -5.05
N GLN A 127 11.41 8.72 -3.94
CA GLN A 127 11.08 9.59 -2.82
C GLN A 127 11.38 8.86 -1.52
N ALA A 128 12.32 9.40 -0.74
CA ALA A 128 12.67 8.84 0.57
C ALA A 128 11.43 8.75 1.47
N TYR A 129 11.46 7.84 2.44
CA TYR A 129 10.35 7.73 3.39
C TYR A 129 10.17 9.05 4.17
N LEU A 130 8.95 9.55 4.16
CA LEU A 130 8.48 10.64 4.99
C LEU A 130 7.49 10.04 5.98
N GLN A 131 7.78 10.16 7.27
CA GLN A 131 6.86 9.70 8.31
C GLN A 131 5.47 10.34 8.14
N PRO A 132 4.38 9.64 8.50
CA PRO A 132 3.07 10.24 8.75
C PRO A 132 3.20 11.59 9.47
N GLN A 133 2.93 12.67 8.75
CA GLN A 133 3.05 14.02 9.28
C GLN A 133 1.78 14.35 10.08
N SER A 134 1.87 15.22 11.08
CA SER A 134 0.68 15.77 11.77
C SER A 134 -0.06 16.80 10.90
N GLY A 135 -0.28 16.45 9.63
CA GLY A 135 -1.13 17.20 8.70
C GLY A 135 -2.64 17.09 8.95
N PRO A 136 -3.19 16.03 9.59
CA PRO A 136 -4.59 16.04 9.97
C PRO A 136 -4.82 17.09 11.07
N ALA A 137 -5.96 17.80 11.05
CA ALA A 137 -6.37 18.55 12.24
C ALA A 137 -6.44 17.58 13.43
N ASN A 138 -6.16 18.07 14.64
CA ASN A 138 -6.10 17.22 15.84
C ASN A 138 -7.34 16.31 15.94
N GLY A 139 -7.13 15.01 16.14
CA GLY A 139 -8.18 13.99 16.20
C GLY A 139 -8.60 13.37 14.87
N GLN A 140 -8.05 13.78 13.72
CA GLN A 140 -8.31 13.11 12.44
C GLN A 140 -7.40 11.89 12.25
N THR A 141 -7.97 10.84 11.67
CA THR A 141 -7.27 9.60 11.31
C THR A 141 -7.10 9.53 9.81
N HIS A 142 -5.85 9.43 9.36
CA HIS A 142 -5.51 9.27 7.95
C HIS A 142 -5.10 7.83 7.66
N ARG A 143 -5.36 7.40 6.43
CA ARG A 143 -5.03 6.07 5.93
C ARG A 143 -3.72 6.15 5.15
N TYR A 144 -2.74 5.37 5.55
CA TYR A 144 -1.49 5.27 4.83
C TYR A 144 -1.48 3.97 4.05
N THR A 145 -1.59 4.06 2.72
CA THR A 145 -1.74 2.90 1.84
C THR A 145 -0.43 2.63 1.13
N GLN A 146 0.06 1.40 1.23
CA GLN A 146 1.25 0.91 0.53
C GLN A 146 0.79 0.03 -0.64
N PHE A 147 1.26 0.35 -1.83
CA PHE A 147 1.10 -0.46 -3.03
C PHE A 147 2.44 -1.08 -3.39
N LEU A 148 2.47 -2.40 -3.53
CA LEU A 148 3.62 -3.12 -4.07
C LEU A 148 3.41 -3.34 -5.56
N ILE A 149 4.38 -2.89 -6.35
CA ILE A 149 4.31 -2.85 -7.81
C ILE A 149 5.38 -3.79 -8.35
N ASP A 150 5.01 -4.62 -9.33
CA ASP A 150 5.98 -5.44 -10.05
C ASP A 150 6.80 -4.57 -11.02
N THR A 151 8.11 -4.52 -10.83
CA THR A 151 9.06 -3.77 -11.66
C THR A 151 10.01 -4.66 -12.45
N THR A 152 9.77 -5.98 -12.50
CA THR A 152 10.69 -6.97 -13.09
C THR A 152 11.10 -6.64 -14.52
N ASN A 153 10.17 -6.08 -15.31
CA ASN A 153 10.39 -5.70 -16.71
C ASN A 153 10.32 -4.19 -16.93
N VAL A 154 10.49 -3.39 -15.85
CA VAL A 154 10.36 -1.94 -15.88
C VAL A 154 11.74 -1.32 -15.66
N THR A 155 12.25 -0.64 -16.68
CA THR A 155 13.53 0.08 -16.58
C THR A 155 13.34 1.57 -16.28
N THR A 156 12.16 2.12 -16.56
CA THR A 156 11.82 3.53 -16.30
C THR A 156 10.30 3.66 -16.19
N PHE A 157 9.83 4.45 -15.22
CA PHE A 157 8.42 4.83 -15.13
C PHE A 157 8.13 5.99 -16.09
N ASN A 158 7.48 5.68 -17.22
CA ASN A 158 7.04 6.66 -18.18
C ASN A 158 5.67 7.19 -17.78
N VAL A 159 5.64 8.39 -17.24
CA VAL A 159 4.40 9.05 -16.80
C VAL A 159 4.38 10.48 -17.30
N ASP A 160 3.21 11.09 -17.35
CA ASP A 160 3.10 12.46 -17.82
C ASP A 160 3.89 13.45 -16.91
N PRO A 161 4.20 14.65 -17.41
CA PRO A 161 4.95 15.64 -16.64
C PRO A 161 4.28 16.06 -15.32
N SER A 162 2.95 16.06 -15.26
CA SER A 162 2.20 16.45 -14.06
C SER A 162 2.37 15.41 -12.95
N LEU A 163 2.32 14.12 -13.28
CA LEU A 163 2.51 13.03 -12.35
C LEU A 163 3.97 12.89 -11.94
N LYS A 164 4.89 13.12 -12.88
CA LYS A 164 6.33 13.22 -12.57
C LYS A 164 6.61 14.38 -11.60
N ASN A 165 5.93 15.52 -11.78
CA ASN A 165 6.02 16.64 -10.85
C ASN A 165 5.39 16.31 -9.49
N ALA A 166 4.21 15.68 -9.47
CA ALA A 166 3.55 15.23 -8.26
C ALA A 166 4.42 14.23 -7.47
N THR A 167 5.17 13.36 -8.16
CA THR A 167 6.16 12.50 -7.51
C THR A 167 7.28 13.30 -6.86
N LYS A 168 7.75 14.38 -7.50
CA LYS A 168 8.82 15.23 -6.94
C LYS A 168 8.36 16.07 -5.75
N THR A 169 7.19 16.69 -5.86
CA THR A 169 6.60 17.56 -4.83
C THR A 169 5.86 16.77 -3.75
N ARG A 170 5.65 15.47 -3.99
CA ARG A 170 4.81 14.54 -3.21
C ARG A 170 3.33 14.86 -3.21
N SER A 171 2.87 15.95 -3.81
CA SER A 171 1.48 16.39 -3.73
C SER A 171 0.82 16.30 -5.10
N GLY A 172 -0.48 15.99 -5.14
CA GLY A 172 -1.17 15.87 -6.43
C GLY A 172 -1.00 14.50 -7.08
N PHE A 173 -0.52 13.50 -6.36
CA PHE A 173 -0.23 12.20 -6.95
C PHE A 173 -1.52 11.40 -7.15
N ASP A 174 -1.66 10.79 -8.32
CA ASP A 174 -2.77 9.92 -8.68
C ASP A 174 -2.22 8.50 -8.91
N MET A 175 -2.51 7.61 -7.96
CA MET A 175 -1.99 6.24 -8.00
C MET A 175 -2.61 5.42 -9.15
N ALA A 176 -3.89 5.61 -9.46
CA ALA A 176 -4.55 4.87 -10.54
C ALA A 176 -4.02 5.31 -11.91
N LYS A 177 -3.80 6.62 -12.08
CA LYS A 177 -3.15 7.18 -13.26
C LYS A 177 -1.70 6.71 -13.38
N PHE A 178 -0.95 6.67 -12.27
CA PHE A 178 0.43 6.16 -12.26
C PHE A 178 0.51 4.73 -12.77
N VAL A 179 -0.33 3.83 -12.22
CA VAL A 179 -0.35 2.41 -12.62
C VAL A 179 -0.65 2.27 -14.11
N THR A 180 -1.60 3.07 -14.61
CA THR A 180 -2.00 3.07 -16.03
C THR A 180 -0.90 3.59 -16.94
N GLU A 181 -0.36 4.79 -16.66
CA GLU A 181 0.62 5.46 -17.53
C GLU A 181 1.99 4.76 -17.51
N ALA A 182 2.45 4.36 -16.32
CA ALA A 182 3.70 3.64 -16.18
C ALA A 182 3.61 2.19 -16.70
N ASN A 183 2.41 1.72 -17.06
CA ASN A 183 2.13 0.37 -17.53
C ASN A 183 2.67 -0.70 -16.56
N VAL A 184 2.35 -0.55 -15.28
CA VAL A 184 2.77 -1.44 -14.20
C VAL A 184 1.59 -2.14 -13.56
N GLN A 185 1.85 -3.20 -12.81
CA GLN A 185 0.82 -3.93 -12.07
C GLN A 185 1.03 -3.81 -10.58
N VAL A 186 -0.05 -3.54 -9.84
CA VAL A 186 -0.06 -3.66 -8.38
C VAL A 186 -0.18 -5.14 -8.04
N LEU A 187 0.90 -5.71 -7.51
CA LEU A 187 0.95 -7.10 -7.06
C LEU A 187 0.12 -7.28 -5.79
N SER A 188 0.34 -6.42 -4.81
CA SER A 188 -0.31 -6.46 -3.50
C SER A 188 -0.41 -5.08 -2.90
N ALA A 189 -1.25 -4.94 -1.88
CA ALA A 189 -1.36 -3.72 -1.12
C ALA A 189 -1.46 -4.01 0.39
N ASN A 190 -1.28 -2.96 1.18
CA ASN A 190 -1.79 -2.90 2.54
C ASN A 190 -2.07 -1.44 2.92
N TRP A 191 -2.67 -1.24 4.08
CA TRP A 191 -2.81 0.06 4.69
C TRP A 191 -2.87 -0.05 6.22
N PHE A 192 -2.46 1.03 6.86
CA PHE A 192 -2.64 1.25 8.29
C PHE A 192 -3.17 2.67 8.52
N ASN A 193 -3.66 2.90 9.73
CA ASN A 193 -4.15 4.20 10.16
C ASN A 193 -3.11 4.89 11.04
N VAL A 194 -3.05 6.21 10.98
CA VAL A 194 -2.42 7.03 12.04
C VAL A 194 -3.37 8.16 12.39
N THR A 195 -3.66 8.30 13.68
CA THR A 195 -4.43 9.42 14.22
C THR A 195 -3.49 10.55 14.64
N ALA A 196 -3.82 11.78 14.25
CA ALA A 196 -3.15 12.97 14.80
C ALA A 196 -3.51 13.12 16.29
N THR A 197 -2.49 13.07 17.13
CA THR A 197 -2.53 13.30 18.58
C THR A 197 -1.75 14.55 18.96
#